data_AF-A0A934WHM4-F1
#
_entry.id   AF-A0A934WHM4-F1
#
_cell.length_a   1.000
_cell.length_b   1.000
_cell.length_c   1.000
_cell.angle_alpha   90.00
_cell.angle_beta   90.00
_cell.angle_gamma   90.00
#
_symmetry.space_group_name_H-M   'P 1'
#
loop_
_entity.id
_entity.type
_entity.pdbx_description
1 polymer ?
#
loop_
_entity_poly.entity_id
_entity_poly.type
_entity_poly.pdbx_seq_one_letter_code
_entity_poly.pdbx_strand_id
1 'polypeptide(L)'
;MRIRTRRLALGLSQQMLATQLGVTFQQIQKYERAINRVSASMLWNMAQALSVPISYFYDALPQGDGEQASDRELQDFQASALMRAFAAIDPPKRAKLLSLARSMVKPPA
;
A
#
# COMPACT_ATOMS: atom_id res chain seq x y z
N MET A 1 9.09 8.65 -1.51
CA MET A 1 8.37 9.70 -0.75
C MET A 1 9.31 10.86 -0.40
N ARG A 2 8.82 12.11 -0.44
CA ARG A 2 9.61 13.35 -0.26
C ARG A 2 9.80 13.78 1.21
N ILE A 3 9.74 12.86 2.17
CA ILE A 3 9.79 13.16 3.62
C ILE A 3 11.11 13.86 3.97
N ARG A 4 12.25 13.27 3.58
CA ARG A 4 13.59 13.83 3.84
C ARG A 4 13.75 15.23 3.26
N THR A 5 13.36 15.42 1.99
CA THR A 5 13.48 16.70 1.30
C THR A 5 12.71 17.80 2.03
N ARG A 6 11.46 17.52 2.41
CA ARG A 6 10.64 18.50 3.14
C ARG A 6 11.17 18.77 4.55
N ARG A 7 11.59 17.73 5.28
CA ARG A 7 12.18 17.88 6.61
C ARG A 7 13.41 18.79 6.57
N LEU A 8 14.31 18.58 5.61
CA LEU A 8 15.51 19.41 5.44
C LEU A 8 15.16 20.86 5.07
N ALA A 9 14.15 21.07 4.22
CA ALA A 9 13.68 22.42 3.88
C ALA A 9 13.11 23.19 5.09
N LEU A 10 12.62 22.47 6.10
CA LEU A 10 12.16 23.04 7.37
C LEU A 10 13.27 23.15 8.44
N GLY A 11 14.51 22.77 8.11
CA GLY A 11 15.61 22.76 9.07
C GLY A 11 15.46 21.75 10.22
N LEU A 12 14.53 20.79 10.10
CA LEU A 12 14.23 19.83 11.16
C LEU A 12 15.25 18.69 11.15
N SER A 13 15.75 18.29 12.33
CA SER A 13 16.50 17.04 12.45
C SER A 13 15.56 15.82 12.44
N GLN A 14 16.08 14.63 12.15
CA GLN A 14 15.29 13.39 12.24
C GLN A 14 14.78 13.14 13.67
N GLN A 15 15.55 13.51 14.71
CA GLN A 15 15.10 13.42 16.10
C GLN A 15 13.95 14.38 16.39
N MET A 16 14.02 15.63 15.91
CA MET A 16 12.93 16.60 16.10
C MET A 16 11.63 16.11 15.45
N LEU A 17 11.71 15.59 14.23
CA LEU A 17 10.55 15.02 13.54
C LEU A 17 10.01 13.78 14.28
N ALA A 18 10.90 12.91 14.80
CA ALA A 18 10.52 11.74 15.57
C ALA A 18 9.73 12.13 16.84
N THR A 19 10.22 13.13 17.57
CA THR A 19 9.57 13.68 18.77
C THR A 19 8.19 14.25 18.45
N GLN A 20 8.07 15.07 17.40
CA GLN A 20 6.76 15.62 16.98
C GLN A 20 5.75 14.54 16.61
N LEU A 21 6.23 13.42 16.06
CA LEU A 21 5.41 12.32 15.57
C LEU A 21 5.18 11.22 16.62
N GLY A 22 5.79 11.32 17.81
CA GLY A 22 5.69 10.30 18.85
C GLY A 22 6.27 8.94 18.43
N VAL A 23 7.28 8.93 17.55
CA VAL A 23 7.94 7.70 17.06
C VAL A 23 9.44 7.72 17.38
N THR A 24 10.11 6.59 17.21
CA THR A 24 11.56 6.53 17.41
C THR A 24 12.33 7.17 16.25
N PHE A 25 13.52 7.67 16.54
CA PHE A 25 14.45 8.18 15.50
C PHE A 25 14.71 7.13 14.40
N GLN A 26 14.91 5.87 14.80
CA GLN A 26 15.12 4.77 13.86
C GLN A 26 13.92 4.60 12.92
N GLN A 27 12.70 4.82 13.42
CA GLN A 27 11.48 4.74 12.61
C GLN A 27 11.44 5.83 11.54
N ILE A 28 11.81 7.07 11.87
CA ILE A 28 11.97 8.16 10.88
C ILE A 28 13.02 7.79 9.83
N GLN A 29 14.16 7.24 10.26
CA GLN A 29 15.19 6.75 9.34
C GLN A 29 14.64 5.69 8.36
N LYS A 30 13.84 4.73 8.85
CA LYS A 30 13.21 3.70 8.00
C LYS A 30 12.17 4.28 7.05
N TYR A 31 11.40 5.29 7.48
CA TYR A 31 10.44 5.98 6.63
C TYR A 31 11.12 6.80 5.52
N GLU A 32 12.18 7.54 5.84
CA GLU A 32 12.95 8.30 4.86
C GLU A 32 13.65 7.41 3.82
N ARG A 33 14.04 6.19 4.22
CA ARG A 33 14.64 5.18 3.33
C ARG A 33 13.63 4.32 2.60
N ALA A 34 12.32 4.55 2.81
CA ALA A 34 11.23 3.74 2.27
C ALA A 34 11.33 2.23 2.58
N ILE A 35 12.02 1.87 3.67
CA ILE A 35 12.16 0.47 4.14
C ILE A 35 10.87 0.03 4.83
N ASN A 36 10.18 0.94 5.51
CA ASN A 36 8.90 0.69 6.16
C ASN A 36 7.77 1.35 5.40
N ARG A 37 6.67 0.61 5.18
CA ARG A 37 5.40 1.19 4.78
C ARG A 37 4.90 2.15 5.87
N VAL A 38 4.40 3.30 5.46
CA VAL A 38 3.76 4.29 6.34
C VAL A 38 2.26 4.03 6.28
N SER A 39 1.60 3.87 7.43
CA SER A 39 0.13 3.76 7.46
C SER A 39 -0.52 5.08 7.05
N ALA A 40 -1.77 5.04 6.56
CA ALA A 40 -2.49 6.26 6.17
C ALA A 40 -2.58 7.28 7.33
N SER A 41 -2.86 6.82 8.56
CA SER A 41 -2.89 7.68 9.75
C SER A 41 -1.53 8.33 10.04
N MET A 42 -0.44 7.56 9.91
CA MET A 42 0.91 8.08 10.12
C MET A 42 1.29 9.08 9.02
N LEU A 43 0.86 8.83 7.78
CA LEU A 43 1.09 9.73 6.66
C LEU A 43 0.35 11.06 6.84
N TRP A 44 -0.87 11.02 7.37
CA TRP A 44 -1.61 12.21 7.79
C TRP A 44 -0.85 12.97 8.88
N ASN A 45 -0.37 12.28 9.93
CA ASN A 45 0.40 12.92 11.01
C ASN A 45 1.68 13.60 10.45
N MET A 46 2.36 12.94 9.52
CA MET A 46 3.52 13.51 8.83
C MET A 46 3.18 14.75 8.00
N ALA A 47 2.03 14.76 7.31
CA ALA A 47 1.57 15.91 6.53
C ALA A 47 1.44 17.15 7.41
N GLN A 48 0.80 16.97 8.58
CA GLN A 48 0.65 18.05 9.57
C GLN A 48 2.00 18.49 10.14
N ALA A 49 2.84 17.55 10.61
CA ALA A 49 4.15 17.87 11.19
C ALA A 49 5.09 18.57 10.19
N LEU A 50 4.98 18.24 8.90
CA LEU A 50 5.77 18.83 7.82
C LEU A 50 5.08 20.02 7.14
N SER A 51 3.91 20.44 7.63
CA SER A 51 3.12 21.56 7.11
C SER A 51 2.99 21.50 5.58
N VAL A 52 2.50 20.37 5.08
CA VAL A 52 2.21 20.13 3.67
C VAL A 52 0.86 19.41 3.52
N PRO A 53 0.13 19.61 2.42
CA PRO A 53 -1.02 18.76 2.13
C PRO A 53 -0.57 17.31 1.96
N ILE A 54 -1.44 16.35 2.30
CA ILE A 54 -1.12 14.91 2.19
C ILE A 54 -0.76 14.49 0.75
N SER A 55 -1.30 15.19 -0.25
CA SER A 55 -0.98 15.02 -1.68
C SER A 55 0.51 15.23 -2.00
N TYR A 56 1.21 16.04 -1.22
CA TYR A 56 2.64 16.31 -1.40
C TYR A 56 3.50 15.04 -1.46
N PHE A 57 3.10 13.98 -0.74
CA PHE A 57 3.84 12.72 -0.73
C PHE A 57 3.60 11.87 -1.98
N TYR A 58 2.54 12.16 -2.73
CA TYR A 58 2.12 11.47 -3.96
C TYR A 58 2.55 12.22 -5.22
N ASP A 59 2.75 13.54 -5.18
CA ASP A 59 3.16 14.36 -6.34
C ASP A 59 4.50 13.96 -6.98
N ALA A 60 5.34 13.20 -6.25
CA ALA A 60 6.61 12.67 -6.77
C ALA A 60 6.60 11.16 -6.97
N LEU A 61 5.45 10.50 -6.83
CA LEU A 61 5.28 9.17 -7.38
C LEU A 61 5.14 9.33 -8.90
N PRO A 62 5.70 8.42 -9.71
CA PRO A 62 5.27 8.32 -11.10
C PRO A 62 3.75 8.26 -11.07
N GLN A 63 3.07 9.01 -11.94
CA GLN A 63 1.65 8.77 -12.19
C GLN A 63 1.55 7.38 -12.82
N GLY A 64 1.57 6.35 -11.98
CA GLY A 64 1.17 5.01 -12.33
C GLY A 64 -0.34 5.04 -12.37
N ASP A 65 -0.90 4.67 -13.51
CA ASP A 65 -2.33 4.60 -13.80
C ASP A 65 -3.07 4.04 -12.57
N GLY A 66 -3.72 4.93 -11.80
CA GLY A 66 -4.39 4.59 -10.55
C GLY A 66 -5.47 3.52 -10.73
N GLU A 67 -5.92 3.33 -11.97
CA GLU A 67 -6.82 2.25 -12.39
C GLU A 67 -6.18 0.86 -12.22
N GLN A 68 -4.90 0.67 -12.59
CA GLN A 68 -4.26 -0.65 -12.54
C GLN A 68 -3.99 -1.13 -11.11
N ALA A 69 -3.70 -0.21 -10.18
CA ALA A 69 -3.53 -0.56 -8.78
C ALA A 69 -4.86 -1.00 -8.15
N SER A 70 -5.95 -0.29 -8.46
CA SER A 70 -7.29 -0.64 -7.99
C SER A 70 -7.79 -1.97 -8.57
N ASP A 71 -7.56 -2.23 -9.84
CA ASP A 71 -7.92 -3.50 -10.50
C ASP A 71 -7.13 -4.68 -9.92
N ARG A 72 -5.84 -4.47 -9.64
CA ARG A 72 -4.99 -5.51 -9.05
C ARG A 72 -5.37 -5.82 -7.60
N GLU A 73 -5.70 -4.80 -6.81
CA GLU A 73 -6.22 -4.98 -5.44
C GLU A 73 -7.58 -5.68 -5.44
N LEU A 74 -8.47 -5.35 -6.39
CA LEU A 74 -9.76 -6.02 -6.55
C LEU A 74 -9.59 -7.49 -6.97
N GLN A 75 -8.67 -7.76 -7.90
CA GLN A 75 -8.30 -9.12 -8.33
C GLN A 75 -7.72 -9.94 -7.17
N ASP A 76 -6.82 -9.37 -6.37
CA ASP A 76 -6.23 -10.03 -5.20
C ASP A 76 -7.31 -10.36 -4.14
N PHE A 77 -8.26 -9.45 -3.93
CA PHE A 77 -9.38 -9.69 -3.02
C PHE A 77 -10.30 -10.82 -3.53
N GLN A 78 -10.66 -10.81 -4.82
CA GLN A 78 -11.48 -11.84 -5.44
C GLN A 78 -10.78 -13.22 -5.42
N ALA A 79 -9.47 -13.27 -5.70
CA ALA A 79 -8.68 -14.49 -5.64
C ALA A 79 -8.63 -15.07 -4.21
N SER A 80 -8.43 -14.21 -3.21
CA SER A 80 -8.45 -14.61 -1.79
C SER A 80 -9.82 -15.12 -1.34
N ALA A 81 -10.91 -14.46 -1.76
CA ALA A 81 -12.28 -14.92 -1.50
C ALA A 81 -12.54 -16.30 -2.12
N LEU A 82 -12.11 -16.52 -3.36
CA LEU A 82 -12.23 -17.80 -4.05
C LEU A 82 -11.45 -18.92 -3.35
N MET A 83 -10.21 -18.66 -2.91
CA MET A 83 -9.41 -19.64 -2.17
C MET A 83 -10.09 -20.08 -0.87
N ARG A 84 -10.63 -19.12 -0.10
CA ARG A 84 -11.36 -19.41 1.14
C ARG A 84 -12.63 -20.20 0.88
N ALA A 85 -13.42 -19.80 -0.12
CA ALA A 85 -14.62 -20.54 -0.51
C ALA A 85 -14.28 -21.96 -0.97
N PHE A 86 -13.23 -22.14 -1.77
CA PHE A 86 -12.78 -23.44 -2.27
C PHE A 86 -12.35 -24.38 -1.14
N ALA A 87 -11.65 -23.86 -0.13
CA ALA A 87 -11.24 -24.63 1.04
C ALA A 87 -12.44 -25.17 1.85
N ALA A 88 -13.55 -24.42 1.89
CA ALA A 88 -14.76 -24.80 2.61
C ALA A 88 -15.71 -25.75 1.82
N ILE A 89 -15.44 -26.01 0.54
CA ILE A 89 -16.28 -26.89 -0.29
C ILE A 89 -15.90 -28.36 -0.08
N ASP A 90 -16.91 -29.24 -0.07
CA ASP A 90 -16.72 -30.70 -0.06
C ASP A 90 -15.77 -31.16 -1.18
N PRO A 91 -14.76 -31.99 -0.90
CA PRO A 91 -13.77 -32.41 -1.90
C PRO A 91 -14.34 -32.92 -3.24
N PRO A 92 -15.46 -33.70 -3.27
CA PRO A 92 -16.07 -34.15 -4.52
C PRO A 92 -16.65 -33.01 -5.39
N LYS A 93 -17.11 -31.92 -4.77
CA LYS A 93 -17.73 -30.77 -5.46
C LYS A 93 -16.67 -29.79 -6.01
N ARG A 94 -15.44 -29.84 -5.50
CA ARG A 94 -14.32 -29.01 -5.96
C ARG A 94 -13.99 -29.22 -7.44
N ALA A 95 -14.12 -30.46 -7.94
CA ALA A 95 -13.86 -30.80 -9.34
C ALA A 95 -14.79 -30.05 -10.31
N LYS A 96 -16.08 -29.90 -9.97
CA LYS A 96 -17.05 -29.12 -10.76
C LYS A 96 -16.74 -27.63 -10.79
N LEU A 97 -16.26 -27.08 -9.66
CA LEU A 97 -15.89 -25.67 -9.61
C LEU A 97 -14.63 -25.40 -10.43
N LEU A 98 -13.66 -26.31 -10.40
CA LEU A 98 -12.46 -26.24 -11.24
C LEU A 98 -12.79 -26.35 -12.74
N SER A 99 -13.72 -27.23 -13.13
CA SER A 99 -14.14 -27.31 -14.54
C SER A 99 -14.83 -26.02 -15.01
N LEU A 100 -15.66 -25.41 -14.16
CA LEU A 100 -16.29 -24.13 -14.46
C LEU A 100 -15.26 -23.02 -14.62
N ALA A 101 -14.33 -22.88 -13.66
CA ALA A 101 -13.27 -21.88 -13.72
C ALA A 101 -12.43 -22.01 -15.00
N ARG A 102 -12.06 -23.23 -15.40
CA ARG A 102 -11.32 -23.49 -16.66
C ARG A 102 -12.10 -23.08 -17.90
N SER A 103 -13.42 -23.27 -17.91
CA SER A 103 -14.27 -22.89 -19.05
C SER A 103 -14.39 -21.38 -19.26
N MET A 104 -14.08 -20.58 -18.23
CA MET A 104 -14.16 -19.12 -18.24
C MET A 104 -12.82 -18.44 -18.57
N VAL A 105 -11.72 -19.20 -18.73
CA VAL A 105 -10.41 -18.64 -19.09
C VAL A 105 -10.42 -18.23 -20.56
N LYS A 106 -10.15 -16.94 -20.85
CA LYS A 106 -9.96 -16.47 -22.24
C LYS A 106 -8.75 -17.20 -22.86
N PRO A 107 -8.85 -17.70 -24.11
CA PRO A 107 -7.69 -18.26 -24.80
C PRO A 107 -6.59 -17.20 -24.96
N PRO A 108 -5.30 -17.58 -24.92
CA PRO A 108 -4.21 -16.66 -25.19
C PRO A 108 -4.33 -16.12 -26.61
N ALA A 109 -4.19 -14.80 -26.76
CA ALA A 109 -4.17 -14.10 -28.04
C ALA A 109 -2.88 -14.40 -28.83
#